data_AF-A0A1M2VQL1-F1
#
_entry.id   AF-A0A1M2VQL1-F1
#
_cell.length_a   1.000
_cell.length_b   1.000
_cell.length_c   1.000
_cell.angle_alpha   90.00
_cell.angle_beta   90.00
_cell.angle_gamma   90.00
#
_symmetry.space_group_name_H-M   'P 1'
#
loop_
_entity.id
_entity.type
_entity.pdbx_description
1 polymer ?
#
loop_
_entity_poly.entity_id
_entity_poly.type
_entity_poly.pdbx_seq_one_letter_code
_entity_poly.pdbx_strand_id
1 'polypeptide(L)'
;MDESGIYNESDLNPFHRRLAELRNIVHHDMESGKHPPAMTKLLDRQLNECDNLLHKLQDSLSVLSPELIPIHERLVNIRRQLVALAAKETAREVDAADAHAEKLEDLKGLASSQDSESSEAESKTPTRESTPKPDGHREKEGKDAKEGLRVKAELKPIQEELRRIDSKRVDGKFFGPGGTVPASQAVCSSLLEDCFDIVQEIRAQDESKNVASSLRPIYDRLSEIRKELEQLVLTHRWSLRETDLWNYSLSLQEIDKMRVDGKFVDAEGNRPEGQYVLLYLLRRCYGLIYRLLSSSEPVSEELMPIANKLSTVKKCLNEVLKYGGPFSPRDLYPYQLALHQIDSMRKEGKFVGVDGTIPEGQGIVMAHLNECHELLEMLKESMEDPEEEEYVDEDDYDFNDPSDEDPEDEE
;
A
#
# COMPACT_ATOMS: atom_id res chain seq x y z
N MET A 1 6.97 -3.36 -4.04
CA MET A 1 7.21 -1.99 -3.52
C MET A 1 8.40 -2.10 -2.61
N ASP A 2 9.54 -1.58 -3.02
CA ASP A 2 10.74 -1.62 -2.20
C ASP A 2 10.63 -0.56 -1.10
N GLU A 3 10.71 -1.01 0.15
CA GLU A 3 10.52 -0.19 1.36
C GLU A 3 11.67 0.80 1.62
N SER A 4 12.65 0.89 0.71
CA SER A 4 13.88 1.67 0.84
C SER A 4 13.63 3.19 0.96
N GLY A 5 12.42 3.69 0.74
CA GLY A 5 12.07 5.09 0.97
C GLY A 5 11.79 5.46 2.44
N ILE A 6 11.69 4.50 3.36
CA ILE A 6 11.15 4.71 4.72
C ILE A 6 12.26 4.81 5.80
N TYR A 7 13.39 4.16 5.57
CA TYR A 7 14.49 4.04 6.52
C TYR A 7 15.85 4.27 5.83
N ASN A 8 16.86 4.62 6.63
CA ASN A 8 18.26 4.77 6.24
C ASN A 8 19.16 3.93 7.19
N GLU A 9 20.46 3.91 6.94
CA GLU A 9 21.41 3.11 7.72
C GLU A 9 21.40 3.46 9.21
N SER A 10 21.22 4.75 9.54
CA SER A 10 21.16 5.20 10.94
C SER A 10 19.97 4.61 11.71
N ASP A 11 18.88 4.26 11.01
CA ASP A 11 17.71 3.63 11.62
C ASP A 11 17.91 2.14 11.90
N LEU A 12 18.84 1.48 11.20
CA LEU A 12 19.17 0.07 11.40
C LEU A 12 20.13 -0.14 12.58
N ASN A 13 20.91 0.89 12.94
CA ASN A 13 21.91 0.84 14.02
C ASN A 13 21.35 0.42 15.39
N PRO A 14 20.19 0.92 15.86
CA PRO A 14 19.59 0.47 17.12
C PRO A 14 19.26 -1.03 17.11
N PHE A 15 18.82 -1.58 15.98
CA PHE A 15 18.51 -3.00 15.84
C PHE A 15 19.76 -3.85 15.88
N HIS A 16 20.84 -3.43 15.20
CA HIS A 16 22.16 -4.08 15.29
C HIS A 16 22.65 -4.17 16.74
N ARG A 17 22.61 -3.04 17.46
CA ARG A 17 23.00 -3.01 18.89
C ARG A 17 22.12 -3.92 19.72
N ARG A 18 20.80 -3.87 19.52
CA ARG A 18 19.86 -4.65 20.31
C ARG A 18 19.98 -6.16 20.07
N LEU A 19 20.18 -6.59 18.82
CA LEU A 19 20.40 -7.99 18.50
C LEU A 19 21.73 -8.49 19.06
N ALA A 20 22.79 -7.67 19.01
CA ALA A 20 24.06 -8.01 19.66
C ALA A 20 23.92 -8.15 21.19
N GLU A 21 23.19 -7.25 21.84
CA GLU A 21 22.87 -7.36 23.27
C GLU A 21 22.10 -8.64 23.59
N LEU A 22 21.03 -8.93 22.84
CA LEU A 22 20.20 -10.11 23.05
C LEU A 22 20.98 -11.40 22.83
N ARG A 23 21.85 -11.44 21.82
CA ARG A 23 22.72 -12.60 21.57
C ARG A 23 23.68 -12.82 22.73
N ASN A 24 24.27 -11.77 23.29
CA ASN A 24 25.12 -11.89 24.48
C ASN A 24 24.36 -12.43 25.69
N ILE A 25 23.10 -11.99 25.90
CA ILE A 25 22.23 -12.50 26.98
C ILE A 25 21.94 -13.99 26.77
N VAL A 26 21.49 -14.38 25.58
CA VAL A 26 21.17 -15.79 25.27
C VAL A 26 22.41 -16.67 25.40
N HIS A 27 23.58 -16.20 24.95
CA HIS A 27 24.82 -16.95 25.09
C HIS A 27 25.22 -17.14 26.55
N HIS A 28 25.12 -16.09 27.37
CA HIS A 28 25.37 -16.20 28.81
C HIS A 28 24.38 -17.15 29.50
N ASP A 29 23.11 -17.12 29.11
CA ASP A 29 22.07 -18.01 29.66
C ASP A 29 22.33 -19.48 29.27
N MET A 30 22.83 -19.73 28.05
CA MET A 30 23.28 -21.05 27.61
C MET A 30 24.44 -21.57 28.46
N GLU A 31 25.46 -20.73 28.71
CA GLU A 31 26.62 -21.09 29.53
C GLU A 31 26.28 -21.27 31.01
N SER A 32 25.31 -20.48 31.52
CA SER A 32 24.91 -20.53 32.93
C SER A 32 24.22 -21.84 33.32
N GLY A 33 23.63 -22.55 32.35
CA GLY A 33 22.84 -23.76 32.58
C GLY A 33 21.56 -23.55 33.41
N LYS A 34 21.19 -22.30 33.72
CA LYS A 34 20.03 -21.97 34.56
C LYS A 34 18.69 -22.06 33.83
N HIS A 35 18.73 -22.19 32.50
CA HIS A 35 17.56 -22.21 31.64
C HIS A 35 17.45 -23.52 30.84
N PRO A 36 16.24 -23.98 30.50
CA PRO A 36 16.06 -25.18 29.69
C PRO A 36 16.79 -25.08 28.34
N PRO A 37 17.59 -26.09 27.93
CA PRO A 37 18.34 -26.06 26.67
C PRO A 37 17.47 -25.85 25.42
N ALA A 38 16.22 -26.35 25.45
CA ALA A 38 15.26 -26.15 24.37
C ALA A 38 14.86 -24.67 24.20
N MET A 39 14.77 -23.92 25.30
CA MET A 39 14.38 -22.51 25.29
C MET A 39 15.50 -21.63 24.72
N THR A 40 16.73 -21.82 25.18
CA THR A 40 17.88 -21.06 24.68
C THR A 40 18.16 -21.36 23.20
N LYS A 41 17.99 -22.62 22.77
CA LYS A 41 18.10 -22.99 21.35
C LYS A 41 17.01 -22.36 20.48
N LEU A 42 15.77 -22.26 20.97
CA LEU A 42 14.69 -21.57 20.25
C LEU A 42 15.00 -20.07 20.10
N LEU A 43 15.45 -19.41 21.17
CA LEU A 43 15.79 -17.99 21.17
C LEU A 43 16.96 -17.69 20.23
N ASP A 44 17.99 -18.52 20.22
CA ASP A 44 19.12 -18.39 19.29
C ASP A 44 18.65 -18.51 17.81
N ARG A 45 17.76 -19.47 17.52
CA ARG A 45 17.17 -19.60 16.18
C ARG A 45 16.38 -18.36 15.78
N GLN A 46 15.55 -17.82 16.67
CA GLN A 46 14.77 -16.61 16.42
C GLN A 46 15.68 -15.38 16.22
N LEU A 47 16.76 -15.26 16.99
CA LEU A 47 17.74 -14.20 16.79
C LEU A 47 18.43 -14.30 15.41
N ASN A 48 18.74 -15.50 14.95
CA ASN A 48 19.28 -15.71 13.60
C ASN A 48 18.27 -15.33 12.51
N GLU A 49 16.98 -15.60 12.71
CA GLU A 49 15.92 -15.11 11.80
C GLU A 49 15.86 -13.57 11.78
N CYS A 50 15.95 -12.91 12.94
CA CYS A 50 15.98 -11.45 13.03
C CYS A 50 17.22 -10.86 12.34
N ASP A 51 18.40 -11.45 12.51
CA ASP A 51 19.62 -11.02 11.83
C ASP A 51 19.51 -11.19 10.31
N ASN A 52 18.93 -12.30 9.85
CA ASN A 52 18.69 -12.51 8.41
C ASN A 52 17.77 -11.44 7.83
N LEU A 53 16.74 -11.00 8.58
CA LEU A 53 15.89 -9.89 8.17
C LEU A 53 16.67 -8.57 8.17
N LEU A 54 17.47 -8.31 9.20
CA LEU A 54 18.27 -7.08 9.28
C LEU A 54 19.31 -7.00 8.16
N HIS A 55 19.96 -8.12 7.82
CA HIS A 55 20.86 -8.22 6.68
C HIS A 55 20.14 -7.93 5.37
N LYS A 56 18.94 -8.48 5.14
CA LYS A 56 18.15 -8.16 3.94
C LYS A 56 17.79 -6.66 3.85
N LEU A 57 17.45 -6.03 4.98
CA LEU A 57 17.19 -4.58 5.04
C LEU A 57 18.46 -3.75 4.80
N GLN A 58 19.62 -4.25 5.21
CA GLN A 58 20.90 -3.59 4.97
C GLN A 58 21.37 -3.76 3.52
N ASP A 59 21.15 -4.94 2.94
CA ASP A 59 21.44 -5.24 1.54
C ASP A 59 20.55 -4.42 0.60
N SER A 60 19.28 -4.19 0.97
CA SER A 60 18.40 -3.30 0.20
C SER A 60 18.92 -1.85 0.14
N LEU A 61 19.63 -1.39 1.18
CA LEU A 61 20.28 -0.08 1.21
C LEU A 61 21.64 -0.08 0.49
N SER A 62 22.41 -1.18 0.55
CA SER A 62 23.75 -1.28 -0.06
C SER A 62 23.71 -1.30 -1.59
N VAL A 63 22.53 -1.56 -2.17
CA VAL A 63 22.22 -1.44 -3.59
C VAL A 63 22.29 0.02 -4.09
N LEU A 64 22.29 1.01 -3.19
CA LEU A 64 22.51 2.42 -3.55
C LEU A 64 24.00 2.71 -3.82
N SER A 65 24.29 3.34 -4.96
CA SER A 65 25.62 3.84 -5.25
C SER A 65 26.11 4.82 -4.16
N PRO A 66 27.40 4.82 -3.78
CA PRO A 66 27.94 5.68 -2.71
C PRO A 66 27.59 7.18 -2.86
N GLU A 67 27.44 7.66 -4.09
CA GLU A 67 27.10 9.04 -4.41
C GLU A 67 25.66 9.42 -4.05
N LEU A 68 24.76 8.44 -4.04
CA LEU A 68 23.34 8.63 -3.75
C LEU A 68 23.01 8.47 -2.27
N ILE A 69 23.86 7.83 -1.47
CA ILE A 69 23.64 7.64 -0.04
C ILE A 69 23.35 8.98 0.68
N PRO A 70 24.15 10.05 0.52
CA PRO A 70 23.87 11.31 1.20
C PRO A 70 22.57 11.98 0.73
N ILE A 71 22.19 11.76 -0.53
CA ILE A 71 20.94 12.28 -1.09
C ILE A 71 19.75 11.52 -0.50
N HIS A 72 19.83 10.20 -0.49
CA HIS A 72 18.83 9.31 0.09
C HIS A 72 18.59 9.62 1.56
N GLU A 73 19.63 9.67 2.39
CA GLU A 73 19.52 10.00 3.82
C GLU A 73 18.86 11.35 4.04
N ARG A 74 19.20 12.34 3.22
CA ARG A 74 18.61 13.67 3.33
C ARG A 74 17.13 13.67 2.96
N LEU A 75 16.77 12.96 1.89
CA LEU A 75 15.38 12.81 1.47
C LEU A 75 14.54 12.05 2.50
N VAL A 76 15.06 10.99 3.13
CA VAL A 76 14.36 10.27 4.21
C VAL A 76 14.08 11.21 5.39
N ASN A 77 15.06 12.04 5.77
CA ASN A 77 14.89 13.02 6.85
C ASN A 77 13.87 14.11 6.48
N ILE A 78 13.91 14.63 5.25
CA ILE A 78 12.93 15.60 4.77
C ILE A 78 11.52 14.98 4.77
N ARG A 79 11.38 13.76 4.28
CA ARG A 79 10.10 13.04 4.29
C ARG A 79 9.52 12.95 5.69
N ARG A 80 10.33 12.63 6.70
CA ARG A 80 9.88 12.61 8.11
C ARG A 80 9.38 13.96 8.59
N GLN A 81 10.11 15.03 8.29
CA GLN A 81 9.70 16.38 8.64
C GLN A 81 8.36 16.75 7.97
N LEU A 82 8.19 16.41 6.69
CA LEU A 82 6.97 16.65 5.94
C LEU A 82 5.78 15.85 6.48
N VAL A 83 5.96 14.56 6.76
CA VAL A 83 4.91 13.72 7.35
C VAL A 83 4.51 14.25 8.73
N ALA A 84 5.47 14.67 9.55
CA ALA A 84 5.17 15.28 10.85
C ALA A 84 4.43 16.62 10.72
N LEU A 85 4.76 17.43 9.70
CA LEU A 85 4.03 18.66 9.40
C LEU A 85 2.61 18.40 8.92
N ALA A 86 2.43 17.44 8.00
CA ALA A 86 1.12 17.04 7.50
C ALA A 86 0.23 16.51 8.64
N ALA A 87 0.77 15.67 9.53
CA ALA A 87 0.05 15.15 10.68
C ALA A 87 -0.41 16.25 11.67
N LYS A 88 0.38 17.31 11.85
CA LYS A 88 -0.03 18.46 12.65
C LYS A 88 -1.19 19.22 12.01
N GLU A 89 -1.20 19.37 10.69
CA GLU A 89 -2.28 20.08 9.99
C GLU A 89 -3.58 19.26 9.98
N THR A 90 -3.50 17.94 9.77
CA THR A 90 -4.68 17.06 9.84
C THR A 90 -5.29 17.02 11.25
N ALA A 91 -4.47 16.94 12.31
CA ALA A 91 -4.96 16.99 13.68
C ALA A 91 -5.77 18.27 13.97
N ARG A 92 -5.30 19.42 13.47
CA ARG A 92 -6.02 20.69 13.60
C ARG A 92 -7.35 20.70 12.86
N GLU A 93 -7.42 20.13 11.67
CA GLU A 93 -8.68 20.06 10.92
C GLU A 93 -9.72 19.21 11.64
N VAL A 94 -9.29 18.11 12.25
CA VAL A 94 -10.16 17.28 13.09
C VAL A 94 -10.64 18.07 14.31
N ASP A 95 -9.73 18.74 15.02
CA ASP A 95 -10.10 19.59 16.17
C ASP A 95 -11.08 20.72 15.79
N ALA A 96 -10.89 21.33 14.61
CA ALA A 96 -11.76 22.38 14.09
C ALA A 96 -13.14 21.83 13.66
N ALA A 97 -13.17 20.65 13.03
CA ALA A 97 -14.40 19.98 12.63
C ALA A 97 -15.23 19.54 13.85
N ASP A 98 -14.59 18.99 14.88
CA ASP A 98 -15.23 18.58 16.13
C ASP A 98 -15.83 19.79 16.86
N ALA A 99 -15.09 20.91 16.93
CA ALA A 99 -15.60 22.15 17.52
C ALA A 99 -16.79 22.75 16.73
N HIS A 100 -16.81 22.59 15.40
CA HIS A 100 -17.93 23.02 14.57
C HIS A 100 -19.16 22.11 14.76
N ALA A 101 -18.95 20.79 14.90
CA ALA A 101 -20.01 19.82 15.16
C ALA A 101 -20.67 20.07 16.52
N GLU A 102 -19.88 20.27 17.58
CA GLU A 102 -20.37 20.61 18.94
C GLU A 102 -21.25 21.87 18.92
N LYS A 103 -20.81 22.91 18.20
CA LYS A 103 -21.58 24.16 18.05
C LYS A 103 -22.89 23.97 17.30
N LEU A 104 -22.92 23.07 16.30
CA LEU A 104 -24.12 22.76 15.55
C LEU A 104 -25.12 21.96 16.41
N GLU A 105 -24.64 21.12 17.31
CA GLU A 105 -25.46 20.42 18.30
C GLU A 105 -26.02 21.38 19.36
N ASP A 106 -25.22 22.31 19.87
CA ASP A 106 -25.67 23.36 20.81
C ASP A 106 -26.77 24.23 20.20
N LEU A 107 -26.62 24.64 18.94
CA LEU A 107 -27.63 25.43 18.22
C LEU A 107 -28.93 24.64 17.99
N LYS A 108 -28.84 23.33 17.77
CA LYS A 108 -30.02 22.45 17.67
C LYS A 108 -30.70 22.25 19.04
N GLY A 109 -29.94 22.17 20.13
CA GLY A 109 -30.47 22.08 21.49
C GLY A 109 -31.22 23.34 21.95
N LEU A 110 -30.80 24.52 21.51
CA LEU A 110 -31.55 25.77 21.74
C LEU A 110 -32.79 25.90 20.84
N ALA A 111 -32.78 25.34 19.63
CA ALA A 111 -33.96 25.37 18.74
C ALA A 111 -35.08 24.42 19.21
N SER A 112 -34.77 23.35 19.94
CA SER A 112 -35.77 22.41 20.48
C SER A 112 -36.47 22.88 21.76
N SER A 113 -36.14 24.06 22.29
CA SER A 113 -36.69 24.60 23.55
C SER A 113 -37.60 25.83 23.37
N GLN A 114 -38.04 26.16 22.14
CA GLN A 114 -38.88 27.34 21.86
C GLN A 114 -40.30 27.07 21.32
N ASP A 115 -40.82 25.84 21.42
CA ASP A 115 -42.25 25.56 21.15
C ASP A 115 -42.98 25.14 22.44
N SER A 116 -43.09 26.04 23.42
CA SER A 116 -44.16 25.98 24.42
C SER A 116 -44.41 27.34 25.08
N GLU A 117 -45.69 27.75 25.07
CA GLU A 117 -46.35 28.73 25.93
C GLU A 117 -46.39 30.22 25.52
N SER A 118 -47.57 30.56 25.00
CA SER A 118 -48.25 31.85 25.03
C SER A 118 -48.78 32.21 26.43
N SER A 119 -48.57 33.46 26.90
CA SER A 119 -49.58 34.43 27.41
C SER A 119 -49.11 35.35 28.58
N GLU A 120 -49.35 36.65 28.36
CA GLU A 120 -49.68 37.78 29.27
C GLU A 120 -48.74 38.36 30.37
N ALA A 121 -48.22 39.56 30.06
CA ALA A 121 -48.25 40.86 30.76
C ALA A 121 -47.95 41.01 32.28
N GLU A 122 -46.90 41.76 32.65
CA GLU A 122 -46.93 43.16 33.15
C GLU A 122 -45.59 43.64 33.78
N SER A 123 -45.39 44.97 33.66
CA SER A 123 -44.32 45.89 34.08
C SER A 123 -43.40 45.62 35.30
N LYS A 124 -42.09 45.94 35.15
CA LYS A 124 -41.30 46.99 35.88
C LYS A 124 -39.77 46.73 35.83
N THR A 125 -39.01 47.71 35.32
CA THR A 125 -37.57 47.97 35.62
C THR A 125 -37.39 48.47 37.07
N PRO A 126 -36.17 48.46 37.70
CA PRO A 126 -34.86 48.70 37.08
C PRO A 126 -33.62 47.95 37.61
N THR A 127 -32.52 48.11 36.85
CA THR A 127 -31.09 48.06 37.24
C THR A 127 -30.50 46.76 37.77
N ARG A 128 -29.75 46.05 36.91
CA ARG A 128 -28.34 45.75 37.21
C ARG A 128 -27.54 45.48 35.94
N GLU A 129 -26.49 46.28 35.80
CA GLU A 129 -25.37 46.18 34.89
C GLU A 129 -24.80 44.74 34.88
N SER A 130 -24.80 44.11 33.70
CA SER A 130 -23.99 42.93 33.40
C SER A 130 -23.75 42.94 31.90
N THR A 131 -22.58 43.48 31.54
CA THR A 131 -21.97 43.35 30.22
C THR A 131 -21.98 41.90 29.75
N PRO A 132 -22.47 41.59 28.53
CA PRO A 132 -22.18 40.30 27.93
C PRO A 132 -20.72 40.33 27.45
N LYS A 133 -19.87 39.45 28.00
CA LYS A 133 -18.53 39.19 27.46
C LYS A 133 -18.67 38.61 26.05
N PRO A 134 -18.04 39.20 25.02
CA PRO A 134 -17.98 38.58 23.70
C PRO A 134 -16.51 38.35 23.33
N ASP A 135 -15.82 37.32 23.84
CA ASP A 135 -14.40 37.11 23.48
C ASP A 135 -13.97 35.64 23.62
N GLY A 136 -14.67 34.73 22.95
CA GLY A 136 -14.20 33.34 22.72
C GLY A 136 -13.84 33.05 21.25
N HIS A 137 -14.60 33.63 20.32
CA HIS A 137 -14.43 33.38 18.88
C HIS A 137 -13.18 34.04 18.28
N ARG A 138 -12.88 35.29 18.69
CA ARG A 138 -11.76 36.06 18.13
C ARG A 138 -10.39 35.54 18.55
N GLU A 139 -10.29 34.93 19.72
CA GLU A 139 -9.05 34.33 20.23
C GLU A 139 -8.73 32.97 19.59
N LYS A 140 -9.75 32.16 19.24
CA LYS A 140 -9.57 30.84 18.62
C LYS A 140 -9.22 30.97 17.13
N GLU A 141 -9.99 31.77 16.37
CA GLU A 141 -9.67 32.09 14.95
C GLU A 141 -8.28 32.75 14.81
N GLY A 142 -7.89 33.59 15.78
CA GLY A 142 -6.57 34.20 15.82
C GLY A 142 -5.42 33.21 16.12
N LYS A 143 -5.68 32.12 16.85
CA LYS A 143 -4.70 31.05 17.10
C LYS A 143 -4.54 30.16 15.87
N ASP A 144 -5.64 29.73 15.24
CA ASP A 144 -5.61 28.87 14.07
C ASP A 144 -4.94 29.53 12.86
N ALA A 145 -5.23 30.83 12.64
CA ALA A 145 -4.56 31.63 11.61
C ALA A 145 -3.05 31.76 11.90
N LYS A 146 -2.67 31.99 13.16
CA LYS A 146 -1.26 32.14 13.57
C LYS A 146 -0.48 30.82 13.46
N GLU A 147 -1.14 29.69 13.65
CA GLU A 147 -0.55 28.36 13.49
C GLU A 147 -0.48 27.87 12.04
N GLY A 148 -1.44 28.22 11.18
CA GLY A 148 -1.35 28.02 9.74
C GLY A 148 -0.20 28.83 9.12
N LEU A 149 0.02 30.06 9.60
CA LEU A 149 1.21 30.84 9.25
C LEU A 149 2.53 30.16 9.68
N ARG A 150 2.54 29.42 10.79
CA ARG A 150 3.71 28.65 11.24
C ARG A 150 4.00 27.46 10.33
N VAL A 151 2.98 26.71 9.92
CA VAL A 151 3.16 25.59 8.97
C VAL A 151 3.70 26.09 7.64
N LYS A 152 3.20 27.22 7.11
CA LYS A 152 3.77 27.87 5.92
C LYS A 152 5.24 28.25 6.10
N ALA A 153 5.60 28.77 7.28
CA ALA A 153 6.97 29.17 7.58
C ALA A 153 7.91 27.96 7.69
N GLU A 154 7.45 26.84 8.24
CA GLU A 154 8.21 25.58 8.35
C GLU A 154 8.30 24.83 7.00
N LEU A 155 7.28 24.94 6.14
CA LEU A 155 7.24 24.27 4.83
C LEU A 155 8.21 24.88 3.80
N LYS A 156 8.37 26.21 3.80
CA LYS A 156 9.24 26.93 2.85
C LYS A 156 10.70 26.44 2.84
N PRO A 157 11.43 26.38 3.97
CA PRO A 157 12.82 25.93 3.96
C PRO A 157 12.96 24.48 3.51
N ILE A 158 12.00 23.62 3.86
CA ILE A 158 11.97 22.23 3.41
C ILE A 158 11.78 22.15 1.88
N GLN A 159 10.87 22.96 1.33
CA GLN A 159 10.65 23.03 -0.12
C GLN A 159 11.87 23.55 -0.88
N GLU A 160 12.54 24.57 -0.36
CA GLU A 160 13.79 25.09 -0.94
C GLU A 160 14.89 24.04 -0.94
N GLU A 161 14.98 23.26 0.13
CA GLU A 161 15.92 22.16 0.20
C GLU A 161 15.61 21.05 -0.81
N LEU A 162 14.34 20.67 -0.99
CA LEU A 162 13.96 19.72 -2.04
C LEU A 162 14.33 20.22 -3.44
N ARG A 163 14.11 21.50 -3.74
CA ARG A 163 14.53 22.11 -5.01
C ARG A 163 16.05 22.09 -5.19
N ARG A 164 16.82 22.25 -4.10
CA ARG A 164 18.29 22.15 -4.12
C ARG A 164 18.76 20.71 -4.37
N ILE A 165 17.99 19.72 -3.95
CA ILE A 165 18.29 18.31 -4.27
C ILE A 165 17.91 18.03 -5.74
N ASP A 166 16.74 18.48 -6.18
CA ASP A 166 16.24 18.30 -7.54
C ASP A 166 17.14 18.99 -8.59
N SER A 167 17.73 20.14 -8.27
CA SER A 167 18.68 20.83 -9.16
C SER A 167 19.98 20.05 -9.43
N LYS A 168 20.25 18.97 -8.69
CA LYS A 168 21.36 18.05 -8.98
C LYS A 168 21.00 17.04 -10.07
N ARG A 169 19.73 16.95 -10.48
CA ARG A 169 19.28 16.08 -11.57
C ARG A 169 19.42 16.80 -12.90
N VAL A 170 19.76 16.05 -13.94
CA VAL A 170 19.68 16.49 -15.34
C VAL A 170 18.73 15.53 -16.05
N ASP A 171 17.73 16.05 -16.76
CA ASP A 171 16.71 15.23 -17.44
C ASP A 171 16.05 14.18 -16.52
N GLY A 172 15.78 14.56 -15.26
CA GLY A 172 15.19 13.67 -14.25
C GLY A 172 16.14 12.58 -13.72
N LYS A 173 17.44 12.64 -13.99
CA LYS A 173 18.42 11.63 -13.55
C LYS A 173 19.53 12.28 -12.71
N PHE A 174 19.93 11.61 -11.63
CA PHE A 174 21.15 11.89 -10.90
C PHE A 174 22.35 11.36 -11.67
N PHE A 175 23.49 12.04 -11.56
CA PHE A 175 24.72 11.66 -12.26
C PHE A 175 25.86 11.47 -11.28
N GLY A 176 26.61 10.39 -11.47
CA GLY A 176 27.86 10.11 -10.77
C GLY A 176 29.07 10.73 -11.46
N PRO A 177 30.27 10.56 -10.88
CA PRO A 177 31.53 10.96 -11.48
C PRO A 177 31.67 10.42 -12.91
N GLY A 178 31.93 11.30 -13.88
CA GLY A 178 32.06 10.92 -15.29
C GLY A 178 30.76 10.89 -16.09
N GLY A 179 29.64 11.36 -15.53
CA GLY A 179 28.37 11.49 -16.28
C GLY A 179 27.60 10.17 -16.44
N THR A 180 27.92 9.16 -15.64
CA THR A 180 27.19 7.89 -15.59
C THR A 180 25.96 8.02 -14.69
N VAL A 181 24.91 7.27 -15.00
CA VAL A 181 23.72 7.16 -14.14
C VAL A 181 24.04 6.14 -13.04
N PRO A 182 24.01 6.53 -11.76
CA PRO A 182 24.32 5.61 -10.68
C PRO A 182 23.27 4.52 -10.55
N ALA A 183 23.69 3.33 -10.11
CA ALA A 183 22.79 2.22 -9.84
C ALA A 183 21.74 2.64 -8.78
N SER A 184 20.50 2.18 -8.98
CA SER A 184 19.42 2.36 -8.00
C SER A 184 19.00 3.80 -7.74
N GLN A 185 19.37 4.73 -8.63
CA GLN A 185 18.87 6.10 -8.69
C GLN A 185 17.35 6.21 -8.57
N ALA A 186 16.60 5.25 -9.12
CA ALA A 186 15.15 5.25 -9.13
C ALA A 186 14.57 5.40 -7.71
N VAL A 187 15.25 4.85 -6.70
CA VAL A 187 14.87 4.98 -5.30
C VAL A 187 14.90 6.45 -4.85
N CYS A 188 16.00 7.16 -5.11
CA CYS A 188 16.13 8.58 -4.77
C CYS A 188 15.17 9.46 -5.58
N SER A 189 14.97 9.17 -6.87
CA SER A 189 14.02 9.89 -7.72
C SER A 189 12.59 9.74 -7.21
N SER A 190 12.15 8.49 -6.94
CA SER A 190 10.82 8.21 -6.39
C SER A 190 10.63 8.88 -5.03
N LEU A 191 11.63 8.80 -4.14
CA LEU A 191 11.54 9.42 -2.81
C LEU A 191 11.49 10.95 -2.88
N LEU A 192 12.20 11.56 -3.82
CA LEU A 192 12.14 13.00 -4.07
C LEU A 192 10.77 13.42 -4.59
N GLU A 193 10.21 12.65 -5.52
CA GLU A 193 8.85 12.86 -6.05
C GLU A 193 7.81 12.74 -4.92
N ASP A 194 7.90 11.71 -4.08
CA ASP A 194 7.04 11.53 -2.90
C ASP A 194 7.13 12.72 -1.94
N CYS A 195 8.32 13.26 -1.70
CA CYS A 195 8.49 14.46 -0.87
C CYS A 195 7.80 15.68 -1.48
N PHE A 196 7.91 15.89 -2.79
CA PHE A 196 7.20 16.98 -3.47
C PHE A 196 5.69 16.80 -3.46
N ASP A 197 5.20 15.57 -3.57
CA ASP A 197 3.78 15.24 -3.43
C ASP A 197 3.25 15.66 -2.05
N ILE A 198 3.94 15.30 -0.97
CA ILE A 198 3.55 15.69 0.39
C ILE A 198 3.57 17.22 0.56
N VAL A 199 4.56 17.92 0.00
CA VAL A 199 4.61 19.39 0.01
C VAL A 199 3.39 19.99 -0.71
N GLN A 200 3.04 19.46 -1.88
CA GLN A 200 1.90 19.94 -2.65
C GLN A 200 0.58 19.69 -1.90
N GLU A 201 0.48 18.55 -1.22
CA GLU A 201 -0.67 18.18 -0.37
C GLU A 201 -0.87 19.14 0.80
N ILE A 202 0.17 19.37 1.61
CA ILE A 202 0.13 20.33 2.73
C ILE A 202 -0.30 21.71 2.25
N ARG A 203 0.23 22.14 1.09
CA ARG A 203 -0.11 23.44 0.51
C ARG A 203 -1.55 23.50 0.00
N ALA A 204 -2.03 22.43 -0.63
CA ALA A 204 -3.40 22.36 -1.12
C ALA A 204 -4.42 22.37 0.04
N GLN A 205 -4.09 21.70 1.14
CA GLN A 205 -4.88 21.70 2.37
C GLN A 205 -5.01 23.10 2.96
N ASP A 206 -3.91 23.84 3.06
CA ASP A 206 -3.96 25.24 3.51
C ASP A 206 -4.76 26.15 2.56
N GLU A 207 -4.57 26.01 1.25
CA GLU A 207 -5.29 26.83 0.27
C GLU A 207 -6.78 26.47 0.13
N SER A 208 -7.20 25.29 0.59
CA SER A 208 -8.61 24.85 0.59
C SER A 208 -9.54 25.79 1.38
N LYS A 209 -8.99 26.48 2.39
CA LYS A 209 -9.70 27.46 3.23
C LYS A 209 -10.08 28.73 2.46
N ASN A 210 -9.42 28.99 1.33
CA ASN A 210 -9.59 30.20 0.52
C ASN A 210 -10.32 29.92 -0.81
N VAL A 211 -11.01 28.78 -0.93
CA VAL A 211 -11.78 28.48 -2.14
C VAL A 211 -13.01 29.39 -2.20
N ALA A 212 -13.12 30.17 -3.28
CA ALA A 212 -14.27 31.02 -3.50
C ALA A 212 -15.59 30.22 -3.56
N SER A 213 -16.68 30.80 -3.05
CA SER A 213 -18.00 30.15 -3.02
C SER A 213 -18.49 29.71 -4.40
N SER A 214 -18.17 30.47 -5.45
CA SER A 214 -18.51 30.15 -6.84
C SER A 214 -17.82 28.87 -7.35
N LEU A 215 -16.64 28.53 -6.82
CA LEU A 215 -15.88 27.33 -7.18
C LEU A 215 -16.09 26.17 -6.20
N ARG A 216 -16.81 26.41 -5.11
CA ARG A 216 -17.04 25.42 -4.06
C ARG A 216 -17.67 24.11 -4.59
N PRO A 217 -18.66 24.13 -5.49
CA PRO A 217 -19.22 22.89 -6.05
C PRO A 217 -18.18 22.03 -6.79
N ILE A 218 -17.23 22.66 -7.49
CA ILE A 218 -16.16 21.95 -8.20
C ILE A 218 -15.17 21.35 -7.20
N TYR A 219 -14.81 22.12 -6.17
CA TYR A 219 -13.94 21.66 -5.09
C TYR A 219 -14.52 20.45 -4.36
N ASP A 220 -15.80 20.51 -3.98
CA ASP A 220 -16.46 19.43 -3.24
C ASP A 220 -16.53 18.16 -4.11
N ARG A 221 -16.92 18.26 -5.39
CA ARG A 221 -16.94 17.12 -6.33
C ARG A 221 -15.54 16.50 -6.54
N LEU A 222 -14.51 17.32 -6.69
CA LEU A 222 -13.12 16.85 -6.81
C LEU A 222 -12.63 16.16 -5.53
N SER A 223 -12.98 16.70 -4.37
CA SER A 223 -12.61 16.16 -3.07
C SER A 223 -13.28 14.81 -2.80
N GLU A 224 -14.54 14.67 -3.20
CA GLU A 224 -15.29 13.40 -3.11
C GLU A 224 -14.68 12.33 -4.03
N ILE A 225 -14.46 12.65 -5.31
CA ILE A 225 -13.79 11.74 -6.25
C ILE A 225 -12.41 11.32 -5.72
N ARG A 226 -11.64 12.26 -5.17
CA ARG A 226 -10.34 11.95 -4.58
C ARG A 226 -10.46 10.94 -3.45
N LYS A 227 -11.38 11.16 -2.52
CA LYS A 227 -11.60 10.29 -1.35
C LYS A 227 -11.98 8.88 -1.77
N GLU A 228 -12.87 8.75 -2.75
CA GLU A 228 -13.26 7.45 -3.30
C GLU A 228 -12.09 6.73 -3.97
N LEU A 229 -11.31 7.43 -4.81
CA LEU A 229 -10.12 6.86 -5.45
C LEU A 229 -9.06 6.45 -4.43
N GLU A 230 -8.83 7.24 -3.38
CA GLU A 230 -7.91 6.88 -2.28
C GLU A 230 -8.40 5.65 -1.52
N GLN A 231 -9.70 5.53 -1.29
CA GLN A 231 -10.29 4.33 -0.70
C GLN A 231 -10.07 3.10 -1.59
N LEU A 232 -10.28 3.20 -2.90
CA LEU A 232 -10.01 2.11 -3.84
C LEU A 232 -8.53 1.69 -3.83
N VAL A 233 -7.60 2.65 -3.71
CA VAL A 233 -6.16 2.36 -3.58
C VAL A 233 -5.86 1.55 -2.31
N LEU A 234 -6.63 1.73 -1.24
CA LEU A 234 -6.44 1.00 0.02
C LEU A 234 -7.09 -0.39 -0.02
N THR A 235 -8.32 -0.53 -0.53
CA THR A 235 -9.15 -1.72 -0.31
C THR A 235 -9.44 -2.58 -1.54
N HIS A 236 -9.25 -2.09 -2.78
CA HIS A 236 -9.81 -2.75 -3.98
C HIS A 236 -8.81 -3.01 -5.12
N ARG A 237 -7.49 -2.97 -4.88
CA ARG A 237 -6.49 -3.13 -5.95
C ARG A 237 -6.63 -4.41 -6.80
N TRP A 238 -7.25 -5.46 -6.27
CA TRP A 238 -7.23 -6.81 -6.86
C TRP A 238 -8.54 -7.20 -7.55
N SER A 239 -9.57 -6.35 -7.50
CA SER A 239 -10.90 -6.61 -8.08
C SER A 239 -11.41 -5.45 -8.94
N LEU A 240 -10.56 -4.47 -9.23
CA LEU A 240 -10.94 -3.23 -9.89
C LEU A 240 -10.88 -3.40 -11.41
N ARG A 241 -11.99 -3.15 -12.11
CA ARG A 241 -12.05 -3.22 -13.57
C ARG A 241 -11.71 -1.88 -14.19
N GLU A 242 -11.20 -1.88 -15.42
CA GLU A 242 -10.96 -0.64 -16.17
C GLU A 242 -12.25 0.19 -16.34
N THR A 243 -13.39 -0.48 -16.52
CA THR A 243 -14.71 0.15 -16.61
C THR A 243 -15.13 0.90 -15.34
N ASP A 244 -14.72 0.40 -14.16
CA ASP A 244 -15.03 1.05 -12.88
C ASP A 244 -14.28 2.38 -12.76
N LEU A 245 -13.05 2.45 -13.28
CA LEU A 245 -12.24 3.66 -13.34
C LEU A 245 -12.65 4.63 -14.45
N TRP A 246 -13.33 4.14 -15.48
CA TRP A 246 -13.77 4.96 -16.60
C TRP A 246 -14.79 6.03 -16.19
N ASN A 247 -15.71 5.72 -15.28
CA ASN A 247 -16.69 6.69 -14.77
C ASN A 247 -16.02 7.87 -14.04
N TYR A 248 -14.97 7.58 -13.25
CA TYR A 248 -14.15 8.61 -12.64
C TYR A 248 -13.41 9.44 -13.69
N SER A 249 -12.83 8.78 -14.70
CA SER A 249 -12.13 9.45 -15.80
C SER A 249 -13.04 10.41 -16.55
N LEU A 250 -14.28 9.99 -16.85
CA LEU A 250 -15.28 10.83 -17.51
C LEU A 250 -15.68 12.02 -16.63
N SER A 251 -15.94 11.79 -15.35
CA SER A 251 -16.28 12.85 -14.39
C SER A 251 -15.16 13.90 -14.28
N LEU A 252 -13.90 13.47 -14.24
CA LEU A 252 -12.75 14.38 -14.24
C LEU A 252 -12.64 15.15 -15.56
N GLN A 253 -12.89 14.51 -16.71
CA GLN A 253 -12.89 15.19 -18.02
C GLN A 253 -13.98 16.25 -18.12
N GLU A 254 -15.17 16.00 -17.55
CA GLU A 254 -16.24 17.00 -17.47
C GLU A 254 -15.81 18.23 -16.66
N ILE A 255 -15.21 18.01 -15.48
CA ILE A 255 -14.65 19.08 -14.65
C ILE A 255 -13.54 19.81 -15.41
N ASP A 256 -12.67 19.08 -16.11
CA ASP A 256 -11.55 19.64 -16.86
C ASP A 256 -12.01 20.62 -17.95
N LYS A 257 -13.11 20.27 -18.64
CA LYS A 257 -13.75 21.09 -19.68
C LYS A 257 -14.34 22.39 -19.16
N MET A 258 -14.57 22.54 -17.85
CA MET A 258 -15.03 23.80 -17.26
C MET A 258 -13.93 24.86 -17.21
N ARG A 259 -12.67 24.49 -17.50
CA ARG A 259 -11.55 25.42 -17.50
C ARG A 259 -11.46 26.21 -18.80
N VAL A 260 -11.15 27.51 -18.67
CA VAL A 260 -10.81 28.41 -19.77
C VAL A 260 -9.35 28.83 -19.59
N ASP A 261 -8.51 28.62 -20.62
CA ASP A 261 -7.06 28.84 -20.58
C ASP A 261 -6.36 28.16 -19.37
N GLY A 262 -6.84 26.96 -19.01
CA GLY A 262 -6.31 26.17 -17.89
C GLY A 262 -6.68 26.69 -16.50
N LYS A 263 -7.65 27.61 -16.38
CA LYS A 263 -8.16 28.15 -15.11
C LYS A 263 -9.67 27.93 -14.98
N PHE A 264 -10.15 27.73 -13.76
CA PHE A 264 -11.58 27.69 -13.46
C PHE A 264 -12.12 29.11 -13.37
N VAL A 265 -13.22 29.38 -14.05
CA VAL A 265 -13.88 30.68 -14.07
C VAL A 265 -15.24 30.62 -13.39
N ASP A 266 -15.70 31.75 -12.86
CA ASP A 266 -17.07 31.88 -12.36
C ASP A 266 -18.07 32.24 -13.48
N ALA A 267 -19.34 32.46 -13.11
CA ALA A 267 -20.40 32.82 -14.05
C ALA A 267 -20.16 34.14 -14.80
N GLU A 268 -19.27 34.99 -14.29
CA GLU A 268 -18.90 36.28 -14.87
C GLU A 268 -17.64 36.20 -15.73
N GLY A 269 -16.98 35.03 -15.78
CA GLY A 269 -15.73 34.82 -16.50
C GLY A 269 -14.49 35.27 -15.72
N ASN A 270 -14.65 35.66 -14.44
CA ASN A 270 -13.53 36.03 -13.59
C ASN A 270 -12.79 34.78 -13.11
N ARG A 271 -11.59 34.98 -12.53
CA ARG A 271 -10.72 33.91 -12.01
C ARG A 271 -10.69 33.99 -10.48
N PRO A 272 -11.56 33.26 -9.77
CA PRO A 272 -11.67 33.34 -8.32
C PRO A 272 -10.49 32.67 -7.61
N GLU A 273 -10.32 32.97 -6.31
CA GLU A 273 -9.37 32.29 -5.44
C GLU A 273 -9.69 30.79 -5.28
N GLY A 274 -8.67 29.97 -4.99
CA GLY A 274 -8.79 28.51 -4.91
C GLY A 274 -8.31 27.74 -6.16
N GLN A 275 -7.76 28.41 -7.16
CA GLN A 275 -7.29 27.78 -8.40
C GLN A 275 -6.26 26.67 -8.17
N TYR A 276 -5.30 26.90 -7.27
CA TYR A 276 -4.22 25.94 -7.02
C TYR A 276 -4.77 24.63 -6.46
N VAL A 277 -5.60 24.68 -5.43
CA VAL A 277 -6.16 23.48 -4.79
C VAL A 277 -7.05 22.70 -5.77
N LEU A 278 -7.83 23.36 -6.62
CA LEU A 278 -8.62 22.69 -7.65
C LEU A 278 -7.75 21.98 -8.68
N LEU A 279 -6.71 22.66 -9.20
CA LEU A 279 -5.78 22.07 -10.17
C LEU A 279 -4.95 20.93 -9.55
N TYR A 280 -4.57 21.07 -8.29
CA TYR A 280 -3.92 20.02 -7.52
C TYR A 280 -4.82 18.79 -7.38
N LEU A 281 -6.06 18.98 -6.91
CA LEU A 281 -7.02 17.88 -6.73
C LEU A 281 -7.29 17.17 -8.06
N LEU A 282 -7.51 17.91 -9.14
CA LEU A 282 -7.72 17.35 -10.47
C LEU A 282 -6.53 16.49 -10.92
N ARG A 283 -5.30 17.01 -10.80
CA ARG A 283 -4.08 16.25 -11.12
C ARG A 283 -3.94 15.02 -10.21
N ARG A 284 -4.24 15.17 -8.91
CA ARG A 284 -4.14 14.08 -7.94
C ARG A 284 -5.13 12.97 -8.27
N CYS A 285 -6.37 13.29 -8.63
CA CYS A 285 -7.37 12.31 -9.05
C CYS A 285 -6.91 11.56 -10.30
N TYR A 286 -6.42 12.26 -11.33
CA TYR A 286 -5.86 11.58 -12.51
C TYR A 286 -4.65 10.69 -12.16
N GLY A 287 -3.76 11.16 -11.27
CA GLY A 287 -2.63 10.36 -10.80
C GLY A 287 -3.05 9.12 -10.02
N LEU A 288 -4.12 9.21 -9.22
CA LEU A 288 -4.70 8.06 -8.52
C LEU A 288 -5.32 7.06 -9.50
N ILE A 289 -6.03 7.52 -10.53
CA ILE A 289 -6.55 6.64 -11.58
C ILE A 289 -5.41 5.95 -12.31
N TYR A 290 -4.37 6.69 -12.72
CA TYR A 290 -3.21 6.09 -13.38
C TYR A 290 -2.51 5.05 -12.49
N ARG A 291 -2.31 5.37 -11.21
CA ARG A 291 -1.76 4.43 -10.24
C ARG A 291 -2.62 3.18 -10.13
N LEU A 292 -3.94 3.35 -9.97
CA LEU A 292 -4.90 2.26 -9.90
C LEU A 292 -4.82 1.39 -11.15
N LEU A 293 -4.90 1.96 -12.36
CA LEU A 293 -4.76 1.24 -13.64
C LEU A 293 -3.44 0.49 -13.74
N SER A 294 -2.33 1.11 -13.35
CA SER A 294 -1.00 0.48 -13.39
C SER A 294 -0.81 -0.64 -12.35
N SER A 295 -1.64 -0.64 -11.30
CA SER A 295 -1.56 -1.60 -10.19
C SER A 295 -2.68 -2.65 -10.20
N SER A 296 -3.77 -2.38 -10.91
CA SER A 296 -4.87 -3.31 -11.12
C SER A 296 -4.46 -4.28 -12.20
N GLU A 297 -4.31 -5.53 -11.83
CA GLU A 297 -4.23 -6.62 -12.80
C GLU A 297 -5.66 -6.89 -13.28
N PRO A 298 -5.98 -6.64 -14.56
CA PRO A 298 -7.35 -6.68 -15.02
C PRO A 298 -7.75 -8.14 -15.28
N VAL A 299 -7.99 -8.91 -14.21
CA VAL A 299 -8.56 -10.25 -14.32
C VAL A 299 -10.08 -10.11 -14.29
N SER A 300 -10.73 -10.52 -15.38
CA SER A 300 -12.20 -10.45 -15.48
C SER A 300 -12.90 -11.26 -14.38
N GLU A 301 -14.16 -10.95 -14.08
CA GLU A 301 -14.95 -11.69 -13.07
C GLU A 301 -15.04 -13.19 -13.37
N GLU A 302 -15.04 -13.56 -14.65
CA GLU A 302 -15.05 -14.95 -15.11
C GLU A 302 -13.79 -15.71 -14.71
N LEU A 303 -12.65 -15.02 -14.62
CA LEU A 303 -11.36 -15.59 -14.27
C LEU A 303 -11.00 -15.45 -12.78
N MET A 304 -11.72 -14.61 -12.03
CA MET A 304 -11.48 -14.42 -10.59
C MET A 304 -11.51 -15.72 -9.77
N PRO A 305 -12.46 -16.66 -9.96
CA PRO A 305 -12.45 -17.94 -9.23
C PRO A 305 -11.17 -18.74 -9.46
N ILE A 306 -10.65 -18.72 -10.70
CA ILE A 306 -9.42 -19.41 -11.09
C ILE A 306 -8.21 -18.72 -10.47
N ALA A 307 -8.13 -17.39 -10.58
CA ALA A 307 -7.05 -16.59 -10.00
C ALA A 307 -6.94 -16.75 -8.47
N ASN A 308 -8.07 -16.75 -7.76
CA ASN A 308 -8.13 -16.99 -6.31
C ASN A 308 -7.66 -18.40 -5.95
N LYS A 309 -8.05 -19.40 -6.75
CA LYS A 309 -7.62 -20.79 -6.53
C LYS A 309 -6.12 -20.95 -6.71
N LEU A 310 -5.56 -20.39 -7.80
CA LEU A 310 -4.12 -20.38 -8.06
C LEU A 310 -3.34 -19.66 -6.96
N SER A 311 -3.83 -18.51 -6.50
CA SER A 311 -3.18 -17.77 -5.39
C SER A 311 -3.12 -18.60 -4.11
N THR A 312 -4.19 -19.35 -3.81
CA THR A 312 -4.23 -20.26 -2.65
C THR A 312 -3.23 -21.40 -2.82
N VAL A 313 -3.21 -22.06 -4.00
CA VAL A 313 -2.28 -23.15 -4.30
C VAL A 313 -0.84 -22.67 -4.20
N LYS A 314 -0.50 -21.55 -4.83
CA LYS A 314 0.82 -20.91 -4.74
C LYS A 314 1.24 -20.65 -3.30
N LYS A 315 0.34 -20.12 -2.46
CA LYS A 315 0.63 -19.86 -1.05
C LYS A 315 0.95 -21.17 -0.30
N CYS A 316 0.13 -22.20 -0.48
CA CYS A 316 0.37 -23.50 0.14
C CYS A 316 1.69 -24.14 -0.32
N LEU A 317 2.00 -24.13 -1.62
CA LEU A 317 3.27 -24.66 -2.15
C LEU A 317 4.47 -23.90 -1.57
N ASN A 318 4.39 -22.57 -1.45
CA ASN A 318 5.45 -21.78 -0.81
C ASN A 318 5.59 -22.09 0.69
N GLU A 319 4.51 -22.39 1.40
CA GLU A 319 4.57 -22.83 2.79
C GLU A 319 5.26 -24.20 2.91
N VAL A 320 4.95 -25.15 2.01
CA VAL A 320 5.64 -26.46 1.95
C VAL A 320 7.14 -26.26 1.71
N LEU A 321 7.50 -25.43 0.72
CA LEU A 321 8.89 -25.09 0.40
C LEU A 321 9.62 -24.44 1.59
N LYS A 322 8.95 -23.52 2.29
CA LYS A 322 9.56 -22.72 3.37
C LYS A 322 9.78 -23.50 4.65
N TYR A 323 8.77 -24.28 5.08
CA TYR A 323 8.83 -24.94 6.37
C TYR A 323 9.60 -26.26 6.29
N GLY A 324 9.58 -26.94 5.14
CA GLY A 324 10.18 -28.26 5.00
C GLY A 324 9.57 -29.28 5.96
N GLY A 325 9.69 -30.56 5.64
CA GLY A 325 9.13 -31.65 6.44
C GLY A 325 9.38 -32.99 5.76
N PRO A 326 9.03 -34.12 6.40
CA PRO A 326 9.04 -35.43 5.76
C PRO A 326 7.86 -35.54 4.78
N PHE A 327 7.80 -34.62 3.83
CA PHE A 327 6.81 -34.62 2.77
C PHE A 327 7.23 -35.64 1.73
N SER A 328 6.30 -36.49 1.36
CA SER A 328 6.45 -37.41 0.24
C SER A 328 5.87 -36.78 -1.02
N PRO A 329 6.26 -37.25 -2.22
CA PRO A 329 5.61 -36.84 -3.47
C PRO A 329 4.08 -37.02 -3.46
N ARG A 330 3.55 -37.94 -2.64
CA ARG A 330 2.09 -38.13 -2.46
C ARG A 330 1.41 -36.95 -1.78
N ASP A 331 2.10 -36.23 -0.91
CA ASP A 331 1.54 -35.07 -0.19
C ASP A 331 1.30 -33.88 -1.14
N LEU A 332 1.93 -33.88 -2.32
CA LEU A 332 1.73 -32.87 -3.35
C LEU A 332 0.49 -33.13 -4.24
N TYR A 333 -0.11 -34.33 -4.16
CA TYR A 333 -1.23 -34.74 -5.01
C TYR A 333 -2.44 -33.77 -4.99
N PRO A 334 -2.88 -33.22 -3.84
CA PRO A 334 -3.99 -32.26 -3.82
C PRO A 334 -3.73 -31.01 -4.66
N TYR A 335 -2.49 -30.55 -4.72
CA TYR A 335 -2.09 -29.39 -5.53
C TYR A 335 -2.04 -29.76 -7.02
N GLN A 336 -1.46 -30.92 -7.35
CA GLN A 336 -1.43 -31.44 -8.72
C GLN A 336 -2.85 -31.61 -9.29
N LEU A 337 -3.77 -32.18 -8.52
CA LEU A 337 -5.16 -32.33 -8.91
C LEU A 337 -5.84 -30.97 -9.11
N ALA A 338 -5.59 -29.99 -8.22
CA ALA A 338 -6.16 -28.66 -8.35
C ALA A 338 -5.66 -27.94 -9.61
N LEU A 339 -4.37 -28.03 -9.94
CA LEU A 339 -3.81 -27.45 -11.16
C LEU A 339 -4.37 -28.15 -12.41
N HIS A 340 -4.47 -29.48 -12.38
CA HIS A 340 -5.07 -30.24 -13.48
C HIS A 340 -6.55 -29.89 -13.74
N GLN A 341 -7.33 -29.65 -12.68
CA GLN A 341 -8.71 -29.19 -12.79
C GLN A 341 -8.78 -27.82 -13.49
N ILE A 342 -7.89 -26.90 -13.14
CA ILE A 342 -7.79 -25.58 -13.76
C ILE A 342 -7.37 -25.71 -15.24
N ASP A 343 -6.39 -26.58 -15.52
CA ASP A 343 -5.95 -26.86 -16.89
C ASP A 343 -7.07 -27.38 -17.78
N SER A 344 -7.91 -28.25 -17.24
CA SER A 344 -9.04 -28.86 -17.94
C SER A 344 -10.14 -27.85 -18.30
N MET A 345 -10.15 -26.67 -17.68
CA MET A 345 -11.07 -25.58 -18.04
C MET A 345 -10.64 -24.84 -19.32
N ARG A 346 -9.41 -25.04 -19.80
CA ARG A 346 -8.87 -24.38 -20.99
C ARG A 346 -9.32 -25.08 -22.27
N LYS A 347 -9.67 -24.30 -23.29
CA LYS A 347 -9.93 -24.74 -24.67
C LYS A 347 -8.82 -24.19 -25.56
N GLU A 348 -8.15 -25.06 -26.30
CA GLU A 348 -7.00 -24.68 -27.16
C GLU A 348 -5.92 -23.89 -26.42
N GLY A 349 -5.68 -24.23 -25.14
CA GLY A 349 -4.72 -23.54 -24.28
C GLY A 349 -5.17 -22.18 -23.73
N LYS A 350 -6.43 -21.77 -23.95
CA LYS A 350 -6.99 -20.49 -23.48
C LYS A 350 -8.22 -20.70 -22.61
N PHE A 351 -8.45 -19.83 -21.65
CA PHE A 351 -9.73 -19.72 -20.96
C PHE A 351 -10.72 -18.96 -21.85
N VAL A 352 -11.91 -19.51 -22.06
CA VAL A 352 -12.91 -18.93 -22.96
C VAL A 352 -14.15 -18.61 -22.15
N GLY A 353 -14.61 -17.36 -22.25
CA GLY A 353 -15.80 -16.86 -21.57
C GLY A 353 -17.08 -17.48 -22.09
N VAL A 354 -18.19 -17.18 -21.41
CA VAL A 354 -19.51 -17.77 -21.71
C VAL A 354 -20.00 -17.36 -23.10
N ASP A 355 -19.60 -16.17 -23.56
CA ASP A 355 -19.90 -15.60 -24.86
C ASP A 355 -18.93 -16.02 -25.98
N GLY A 356 -17.94 -16.88 -25.66
CA GLY A 356 -16.92 -17.33 -26.60
C GLY A 356 -15.74 -16.37 -26.76
N THR A 357 -15.70 -15.27 -26.01
CA THR A 357 -14.58 -14.31 -26.05
C THR A 357 -13.43 -14.75 -25.14
N ILE A 358 -12.25 -14.19 -25.35
CA ILE A 358 -11.10 -14.39 -24.46
C ILE A 358 -11.22 -13.37 -23.33
N PRO A 359 -11.38 -13.80 -22.06
CA PRO A 359 -11.55 -12.86 -20.98
C PRO A 359 -10.26 -12.09 -20.69
N GLU A 360 -10.41 -10.84 -20.25
CA GLU A 360 -9.30 -9.98 -19.87
C GLU A 360 -8.51 -10.57 -18.68
N GLY A 361 -7.19 -10.41 -18.69
CA GLY A 361 -6.31 -10.93 -17.64
C GLY A 361 -5.92 -12.41 -17.79
N GLN A 362 -6.31 -13.05 -18.90
CA GLN A 362 -5.92 -14.43 -19.20
C GLN A 362 -4.39 -14.66 -19.15
N GLY A 363 -3.59 -13.73 -19.67
CA GLY A 363 -2.12 -13.85 -19.65
C GLY A 363 -1.57 -13.98 -18.23
N ILE A 364 -2.17 -13.27 -17.29
CA ILE A 364 -1.78 -13.26 -15.88
C ILE A 364 -2.14 -14.58 -15.22
N VAL A 365 -3.37 -15.05 -15.42
CA VAL A 365 -3.83 -16.35 -14.90
C VAL A 365 -2.99 -17.50 -15.47
N MET A 366 -2.61 -17.43 -16.75
CA MET A 366 -1.72 -18.42 -17.36
C MET A 366 -0.30 -18.38 -16.77
N ALA A 367 0.25 -17.19 -16.55
CA ALA A 367 1.56 -17.05 -15.91
C ALA A 367 1.55 -17.61 -14.48
N HIS A 368 0.52 -17.29 -13.69
CA HIS A 368 0.36 -17.84 -12.33
C HIS A 368 0.15 -19.36 -12.31
N LEU A 369 -0.58 -19.91 -13.29
CA LEU A 369 -0.76 -21.35 -13.44
C LEU A 369 0.58 -22.03 -13.75
N ASN A 370 1.36 -21.48 -14.68
CA ASN A 370 2.69 -22.00 -15.01
C ASN A 370 3.64 -21.93 -13.81
N GLU A 371 3.65 -20.80 -13.08
CA GLU A 371 4.47 -20.66 -11.87
C GLU A 371 4.09 -21.68 -10.79
N CYS A 372 2.80 -22.00 -10.63
CA CYS A 372 2.37 -23.05 -9.71
C CYS A 372 2.85 -24.44 -10.15
N HIS A 373 2.85 -24.72 -11.46
CA HIS A 373 3.41 -25.96 -12.01
C HIS A 373 4.92 -26.04 -11.80
N GLU A 374 5.65 -24.96 -12.07
CA GLU A 374 7.10 -24.88 -11.82
C GLU A 374 7.44 -25.09 -10.34
N LEU A 375 6.70 -24.44 -9.42
CA LEU A 375 6.88 -24.65 -7.97
C LEU A 375 6.61 -26.09 -7.55
N LEU A 376 5.59 -26.72 -8.13
CA LEU A 376 5.23 -28.10 -7.83
C LEU A 376 6.28 -29.10 -8.33
N GLU A 377 6.82 -28.89 -9.53
CA GLU A 377 7.90 -29.73 -10.06
C GLU A 377 9.21 -29.55 -9.28
N MET A 378 9.60 -28.31 -8.95
CA MET A 378 10.76 -28.07 -8.08
C MET A 378 10.63 -28.77 -6.72
N LEU A 379 9.43 -28.79 -6.14
CA LEU A 379 9.17 -29.49 -4.89
C LEU A 379 9.26 -31.02 -5.03
N LYS A 380 8.76 -31.59 -6.14
CA LYS A 380 8.90 -33.03 -6.40
C LYS A 380 10.37 -33.42 -6.56
N GLU A 381 11.12 -32.70 -7.37
CA GLU A 381 12.56 -32.95 -7.58
C GLU A 381 13.34 -32.87 -6.26
N SER A 382 12.94 -31.97 -5.36
CA SER A 382 13.56 -31.87 -4.02
C SER A 382 13.18 -33.01 -3.06
N MET A 383 12.11 -33.77 -3.37
CA MET A 383 11.61 -34.89 -2.58
C MET A 383 11.97 -36.26 -3.17
N GLU A 384 12.39 -36.31 -4.44
CA GLU A 384 12.97 -37.49 -5.07
C GLU A 384 14.45 -37.61 -4.65
N ASP A 385 14.70 -38.39 -3.60
CA ASP A 385 16.05 -38.76 -3.18
C ASP A 385 16.57 -39.90 -4.10
N PRO A 386 17.72 -39.76 -4.78
CA PRO A 386 18.27 -40.83 -5.64
C PRO A 386 18.70 -42.11 -4.88
N GLU A 387 18.54 -42.16 -3.56
CA GLU A 387 18.95 -43.30 -2.72
C GLU A 387 17.84 -44.35 -2.49
N GLU A 388 16.60 -44.15 -2.97
CA GLU A 388 15.51 -45.14 -2.81
C GLU A 388 15.39 -46.18 -3.96
N GLU A 389 16.26 -46.16 -4.97
CA GLU A 389 16.24 -47.14 -6.09
C GLU A 389 17.16 -48.37 -5.94
N GLU A 390 17.87 -48.53 -4.83
CA GLU A 390 18.51 -49.81 -4.49
C GLU A 390 17.69 -50.49 -3.39
N TYR A 391 16.91 -51.52 -3.75
CA TYR A 391 16.48 -52.69 -2.97
C TYR A 391 15.16 -53.23 -3.54
N VAL A 392 15.20 -53.74 -4.77
CA VAL A 392 14.34 -54.88 -5.12
C VAL A 392 15.24 -56.10 -5.06
N ASP A 393 15.16 -56.79 -3.91
CA ASP A 393 15.80 -58.08 -3.67
C ASP A 393 15.39 -59.07 -4.77
N GLU A 394 16.38 -59.61 -5.48
CA GLU A 394 16.28 -60.81 -6.29
C GLU A 394 16.03 -62.02 -5.36
N ASP A 395 14.81 -62.18 -4.87
CA ASP A 395 14.38 -63.46 -4.29
C ASP A 395 13.76 -64.34 -5.38
N ASP A 396 14.68 -65.05 -6.01
CA ASP A 396 14.58 -66.39 -6.62
C ASP A 396 13.37 -67.21 -6.13
N TYR A 397 12.30 -67.25 -6.93
CA TYR A 397 11.24 -68.25 -6.84
C TYR A 397 11.18 -69.06 -8.13
N ASP A 398 12.09 -70.02 -8.23
CA ASP A 398 12.10 -71.14 -9.16
C ASP A 398 10.86 -72.04 -8.91
N PHE A 399 9.75 -71.74 -9.58
CA PHE A 399 8.58 -72.63 -9.61
C PHE A 399 8.83 -73.72 -10.66
N ASN A 400 9.42 -74.82 -10.21
CA ASN A 400 9.45 -76.10 -10.93
C ASN A 400 8.03 -76.47 -11.37
N ASP A 401 7.83 -76.51 -12.69
CA ASP A 401 6.67 -77.10 -13.35
C ASP A 401 6.95 -78.58 -13.67
N PRO A 402 6.19 -79.52 -13.09
CA PRO A 402 6.09 -80.85 -13.66
C PRO A 402 4.61 -81.28 -13.70
N SER A 403 3.92 -81.08 -14.81
CA SER A 403 3.03 -82.12 -15.37
C SER A 403 2.36 -81.68 -16.68
N ASP A 404 3.11 -81.82 -17.78
CA ASP A 404 2.54 -82.24 -19.06
C ASP A 404 2.82 -83.75 -19.20
N GLU A 405 1.81 -84.58 -18.95
CA GLU A 405 1.70 -85.94 -19.50
C GLU A 405 0.30 -86.11 -20.10
N ASP A 406 0.25 -85.78 -21.39
CA ASP A 406 -0.43 -86.43 -22.52
C ASP A 406 -1.97 -86.51 -22.67
N PRO A 407 -2.45 -86.60 -23.94
CA PRO A 407 -3.81 -86.30 -24.39
C PRO A 407 -4.68 -87.56 -24.62
N GLU A 408 -5.81 -87.38 -25.33
CA GLU A 408 -6.84 -88.37 -25.74
C GLU A 408 -7.92 -88.59 -24.66
N ASP A 409 -9.23 -88.70 -24.90
CA ASP A 409 -10.10 -88.73 -26.08
C ASP A 409 -11.56 -88.57 -25.59
N GLU A 410 -12.49 -88.24 -26.50
CA GLU A 410 -13.93 -88.65 -26.59
C GLU A 410 -14.81 -88.69 -25.30
N GLU A 411 -15.98 -88.06 -25.17
CA GLU A 411 -17.19 -87.95 -26.02
C GLU A 411 -18.05 -86.72 -25.61
#